data_AF-A0A962IGT7-F1
#
_entry.id   AF-A0A962IGT7-F1
#
_cell.length_a   1.000
_cell.length_b   1.000
_cell.length_c   1.000
_cell.angle_alpha   90.00
_cell.angle_beta   90.00
_cell.angle_gamma   90.00
#
_symmetry.space_group_name_H-M   'P 1'
#
loop_
_entity.id
_entity.type
_entity.pdbx_description
1 polymer ?
#
loop_
_entity_poly.entity_id
_entity_poly.type
_entity_poly.pdbx_seq_one_letter_code
_entity_poly.pdbx_strand_id
1 'polypeptide(L)'
;LPELLRWAKQQDGQSCVIENLSRALKGSVVRRFAVDDEVLEEPSTFGSLPQRTLWLAGLYWYLLQQQSGYNRYIKERLFEHGPQQAKGIAKRLKQVETLFQNTLFDRHARLWLTQFQEQAHSLRTIGRRVRLMEPGGGSHNIPEHVLYRAGQRILEECGSTFNEQGDEVIQLNKPLDYYLAEADSYQPRRAKRLLFPHKSPDVVPNRDSRSDDDLVQSWCDMLVDKSGAGAVAWQQYPDAMQAARELVVLTRLVLLDETGEGWDTGFGII
;
A
#
# COMPACT_ATOMS: atom_id res chain seq x y z
N LEU A 1 -25.01 8.96 1.20
CA LEU A 1 -25.12 10.31 0.60
C LEU A 1 -26.44 11.01 0.91
N PRO A 2 -27.64 10.42 0.70
CA PRO A 2 -28.92 11.08 1.00
C PRO A 2 -29.13 11.44 2.48
N GLU A 3 -28.65 10.60 3.39
CA GLU A 3 -28.81 10.80 4.84
C GLU A 3 -27.87 11.86 5.43
N LEU A 4 -26.63 11.96 4.92
CA LEU A 4 -25.69 13.00 5.33
C LEU A 4 -26.21 14.39 4.91
N LEU A 5 -26.77 14.47 3.70
CA LEU A 5 -27.45 15.67 3.20
C LEU A 5 -28.68 16.02 4.03
N ARG A 6 -29.44 15.01 4.50
CA ARG A 6 -30.59 15.22 5.38
C ARG A 6 -30.17 15.68 6.77
N TRP A 7 -29.12 15.08 7.34
CA TRP A 7 -28.53 15.47 8.62
C TRP A 7 -27.96 16.89 8.55
N ALA A 8 -27.18 17.21 7.51
CA ALA A 8 -26.62 18.55 7.31
C ALA A 8 -27.72 19.62 7.20
N LYS A 9 -28.83 19.31 6.52
CA LYS A 9 -30.01 20.21 6.46
C LYS A 9 -30.73 20.35 7.80
N GLN A 10 -30.72 19.32 8.65
CA GLN A 10 -31.33 19.37 9.99
C GLN A 10 -30.48 20.12 11.02
N GLN A 11 -29.18 20.21 10.78
CA GLN A 11 -28.22 20.88 11.67
C GLN A 11 -27.80 22.27 11.15
N ASP A 12 -28.47 22.77 10.11
CA ASP A 12 -28.14 24.06 9.50
C ASP A 12 -28.35 25.20 10.51
N GLY A 13 -27.34 26.07 10.63
CA GLY A 13 -27.30 27.14 11.63
C GLY A 13 -27.04 26.71 13.08
N GLN A 14 -26.79 25.42 13.36
CA GLN A 14 -26.47 24.93 14.71
C GLN A 14 -24.98 24.60 14.88
N SER A 15 -24.41 24.94 16.04
CA SER A 15 -23.06 24.53 16.41
C SER A 15 -23.06 23.07 16.86
N CYS A 16 -22.34 22.22 16.14
CA CYS A 16 -22.29 20.78 16.38
C CYS A 16 -20.87 20.37 16.81
N VAL A 17 -20.78 19.44 17.76
CA VAL A 17 -19.51 18.79 18.12
C VAL A 17 -19.14 17.76 17.05
N ILE A 18 -17.84 17.62 16.74
CA ILE A 18 -17.35 16.77 15.63
C ILE A 18 -17.75 15.29 15.76
N GLU A 19 -18.06 14.84 16.97
CA GLU A 19 -18.59 13.50 17.28
C GLU A 19 -19.96 13.26 16.62
N ASN A 20 -20.79 14.29 16.50
CA ASN A 20 -22.13 14.17 15.89
C ASN A 20 -22.04 13.96 14.38
N LEU A 21 -21.13 14.68 13.71
CA LEU A 21 -20.83 14.47 12.29
C LEU A 21 -20.23 13.08 12.06
N SER A 22 -19.29 12.67 12.93
CA SER A 22 -18.64 11.36 12.86
C SER A 22 -19.65 10.22 12.99
N ARG A 23 -20.65 10.35 13.89
CA ARG A 23 -21.75 9.39 14.05
C ARG A 23 -22.64 9.31 12.81
N ALA A 24 -23.00 10.45 12.22
CA ALA A 24 -23.81 10.49 11.00
C ALA A 24 -23.09 9.84 9.79
N LEU A 25 -21.78 10.08 9.66
CA LEU A 25 -20.95 9.43 8.65
C LEU A 25 -20.83 7.92 8.91
N LYS A 26 -20.57 7.52 10.16
CA LYS A 26 -20.45 6.11 10.58
C LYS A 26 -21.70 5.31 10.22
N GLY A 27 -22.90 5.83 10.53
CA GLY A 27 -24.16 5.17 10.19
C GLY A 27 -24.34 4.90 8.69
N SER A 28 -23.89 5.84 7.84
CA SER A 28 -23.97 5.67 6.38
C SER A 28 -22.97 4.65 5.82
N VAL A 29 -21.84 4.44 6.51
CA VAL A 29 -20.81 3.47 6.15
C VAL A 29 -21.20 2.07 6.64
N VAL A 30 -21.66 1.94 7.88
CA VAL A 30 -22.08 0.66 8.48
C VAL A 30 -23.15 -0.04 7.64
N ARG A 31 -24.19 0.69 7.22
CA ARG A 31 -25.25 0.11 6.36
C ARG A 31 -24.76 -0.30 4.97
N ARG A 32 -23.73 0.37 4.46
CA ARG A 32 -23.18 0.07 3.13
C ARG A 32 -22.29 -1.18 3.14
N PHE A 33 -21.71 -1.52 4.29
CA PHE A 33 -20.75 -2.61 4.42
C PHE A 33 -21.22 -3.74 5.34
N ALA A 34 -22.47 -3.71 5.84
CA ALA A 34 -23.08 -4.74 6.68
C ALA A 34 -22.18 -5.20 7.84
N VAL A 35 -21.62 -4.24 8.57
CA VAL A 35 -20.75 -4.52 9.73
C VAL A 35 -21.62 -4.84 10.94
N ASP A 36 -21.36 -5.96 11.61
CA ASP A 36 -22.09 -6.41 12.81
C ASP A 36 -22.11 -5.34 13.92
N ASP A 37 -23.27 -5.17 14.55
CA ASP A 37 -23.56 -4.10 15.51
C ASP A 37 -22.68 -4.19 16.78
N GLU A 38 -22.12 -5.35 17.11
CA GLU A 38 -21.22 -5.53 18.28
C GLU A 38 -19.89 -4.77 18.16
N VAL A 39 -19.45 -4.40 16.94
CA VAL A 39 -18.21 -3.63 16.73
C VAL A 39 -18.41 -2.12 16.96
N LEU A 40 -19.66 -1.68 17.23
CA LEU A 40 -20.05 -0.27 17.19
C LEU A 40 -20.21 0.43 18.54
N GLU A 41 -20.25 -0.31 19.66
CA GLU A 41 -20.49 0.27 21.00
C GLU A 41 -19.26 0.95 21.61
N GLU A 42 -18.04 0.63 21.17
CA GLU A 42 -16.87 1.35 21.64
C GLU A 42 -16.63 2.62 20.81
N PRO A 43 -16.33 3.78 21.44
CA PRO A 43 -15.85 4.94 20.72
C PRO A 43 -14.59 4.49 19.97
N SER A 44 -14.65 4.53 18.63
CA SER A 44 -13.56 4.15 17.75
C SER A 44 -12.42 5.18 17.88
N THR A 45 -11.78 5.18 19.05
CA THR A 45 -10.52 5.86 19.31
C THR A 45 -9.45 5.18 18.47
N PHE A 46 -8.34 5.87 18.18
CA PHE A 46 -7.19 5.30 17.46
C PHE A 46 -6.81 3.90 18.02
N GLY A 47 -7.04 3.63 19.31
CA GLY A 47 -6.80 2.34 19.96
C GLY A 47 -7.62 1.15 19.43
N SER A 48 -8.71 1.38 18.70
CA SER A 48 -9.55 0.34 18.08
C SER A 48 -9.14 -0.04 16.66
N LEU A 49 -8.15 0.66 16.09
CA LEU A 49 -7.67 0.37 14.73
C LEU A 49 -6.81 -0.90 14.72
N PRO A 50 -6.86 -1.70 13.64
CA PRO A 50 -5.91 -2.78 13.43
C PRO A 50 -4.47 -2.27 13.61
N GLN A 51 -3.62 -3.06 14.27
CA GLN A 51 -2.26 -2.67 14.62
C GLN A 51 -1.47 -2.11 13.41
N ARG A 52 -1.68 -2.69 12.21
CA ARG A 52 -1.15 -2.19 10.94
C ARG A 52 -1.47 -0.70 10.71
N THR A 53 -2.74 -0.33 10.87
CA THR A 53 -3.22 1.03 10.64
C THR A 53 -2.62 2.03 11.62
N LEU A 54 -2.40 1.62 12.88
CA LEU A 54 -1.70 2.44 13.87
C LEU A 54 -0.25 2.74 13.46
N TRP A 55 0.47 1.74 12.96
CA TRP A 55 1.85 1.91 12.51
C TRP A 55 1.96 2.67 11.20
N LEU A 56 1.03 2.47 10.26
CA LEU A 56 0.93 3.27 9.05
C LEU A 56 0.60 4.75 9.36
N ALA A 57 -0.33 5.00 10.28
CA ALA A 57 -0.62 6.36 10.76
C ALA A 57 0.61 6.97 11.46
N GLY A 58 1.37 6.18 12.22
CA GLY A 58 2.64 6.59 12.80
C GLY A 58 3.69 6.97 11.76
N LEU A 59 3.81 6.19 10.68
CA LEU A 59 4.68 6.48 9.54
C LEU A 59 4.27 7.78 8.84
N TYR A 60 2.97 7.94 8.56
CA TYR A 60 2.44 9.17 7.98
C TYR A 60 2.72 10.40 8.87
N TRP A 61 2.49 10.28 10.18
CA TRP A 61 2.77 11.33 11.14
C TRP A 61 4.25 11.73 11.17
N TYR A 62 5.14 10.73 11.15
CA TYR A 62 6.57 10.97 11.05
C TYR A 62 6.91 11.78 9.78
N LEU A 63 6.34 11.43 8.64
CA LEU A 63 6.58 12.15 7.37
C LEU A 63 6.00 13.55 7.37
N LEU A 64 4.86 13.78 8.03
CA LEU A 64 4.32 15.12 8.25
C LEU A 64 5.29 16.01 9.03
N GLN A 65 5.95 15.47 10.06
CA GLN A 65 6.94 16.24 10.84
C GLN A 65 8.15 16.65 9.98
N GLN A 66 8.51 15.86 8.97
CA GLN A 66 9.64 16.14 8.08
C GLN A 66 9.31 17.12 6.93
N GLN A 67 8.04 17.51 6.76
CA GLN A 67 7.65 18.42 5.67
C GLN A 67 8.41 19.76 5.76
N SER A 68 9.02 20.16 4.64
CA SER A 68 9.84 21.37 4.53
C SER A 68 9.02 22.65 4.66
N GLY A 69 7.76 22.63 4.21
CA GLY A 69 6.86 23.79 4.24
C GLY A 69 6.29 24.14 5.63
N TYR A 70 6.53 23.33 6.66
CA TYR A 70 6.04 23.63 8.01
C TYR A 70 7.01 24.50 8.78
N ASN A 71 6.46 25.56 9.39
CA ASN A 71 7.22 26.41 10.31
C ASN A 71 7.56 25.66 11.61
N ARG A 72 8.51 26.21 12.37
CA ARG A 72 9.01 25.61 13.61
C ARG A 72 7.90 25.29 14.62
N TYR A 73 6.93 26.18 14.78
CA TYR A 73 5.81 26.01 15.72
C TYR A 73 4.93 24.82 15.37
N ILE A 74 4.61 24.64 14.09
CA ILE A 74 3.84 23.50 13.60
C ILE A 74 4.61 22.20 13.84
N LYS A 75 5.92 22.20 13.59
CA LYS A 75 6.78 21.02 13.84
C LYS A 75 6.84 20.66 15.32
N GLU A 76 6.98 21.64 16.21
CA GLU A 76 6.97 21.45 17.66
C GLU A 76 5.62 20.86 18.13
N ARG A 77 4.49 21.42 17.70
CA ARG A 77 3.17 20.86 18.01
C ARG A 77 2.98 19.43 17.47
N LEU A 78 3.41 19.16 16.24
CA LEU A 78 3.34 17.81 15.67
C LEU A 78 4.23 16.84 16.45
N PHE A 79 5.35 17.29 17.01
CA PHE A 79 6.21 16.47 17.85
C PHE A 79 5.58 16.18 19.22
N GLU A 80 5.05 17.21 19.88
CA GLU A 80 4.42 17.11 21.21
C GLU A 80 3.20 16.17 21.21
N HIS A 81 2.37 16.25 20.16
CA HIS A 81 1.15 15.46 20.04
C HIS A 81 1.33 14.18 19.20
N GLY A 82 2.57 13.82 18.86
CA GLY A 82 2.83 12.67 18.00
C GLY A 82 2.57 11.32 18.67
N PRO A 83 1.97 10.35 17.95
CA PRO A 83 1.73 9.02 18.49
C PRO A 83 3.06 8.29 18.77
N GLN A 84 3.04 7.36 19.73
CA GLN A 84 4.23 6.57 20.09
C GLN A 84 4.79 5.78 18.89
N GLN A 85 3.92 5.32 18.00
CA GLN A 85 4.27 4.64 16.76
C GLN A 85 5.15 5.51 15.87
N ALA A 86 4.92 6.83 15.79
CA ALA A 86 5.76 7.73 15.00
C ALA A 86 7.20 7.79 15.54
N LYS A 87 7.36 7.82 16.87
CA LYS A 87 8.69 7.71 17.51
C LYS A 87 9.35 6.35 17.23
N GLY A 88 8.55 5.28 17.26
CA GLY A 88 9.00 3.92 16.93
C GLY A 88 9.45 3.77 15.48
N ILE A 89 8.75 4.39 14.53
CA ILE A 89 9.13 4.47 13.12
C ILE A 89 10.42 5.27 12.96
N ALA A 90 10.49 6.49 13.53
CA ALA A 90 11.67 7.35 13.45
C ALA A 90 12.95 6.65 13.93
N LYS A 91 12.86 5.94 15.06
CA LYS A 91 13.97 5.15 15.60
C LYS A 91 14.44 4.08 14.61
N ARG A 92 13.51 3.32 14.03
CA ARG A 92 13.82 2.23 13.10
C ARG A 92 14.38 2.73 11.78
N LEU A 93 13.81 3.79 11.22
CA LEU A 93 14.35 4.42 10.00
C LEU A 93 15.81 4.83 10.24
N LYS A 94 16.10 5.51 11.36
CA LYS A 94 17.47 5.88 11.75
C LYS A 94 18.40 4.68 11.95
N GLN A 95 17.90 3.54 12.42
CA GLN A 95 18.69 2.30 12.50
C GLN A 95 19.02 1.76 11.10
N VAL A 96 18.07 1.79 10.15
CA VAL A 96 18.32 1.40 8.76
C VAL A 96 19.34 2.33 8.08
N GLU A 97 19.31 3.63 8.36
CA GLU A 97 20.28 4.61 7.83
C GLU A 97 21.74 4.28 8.19
N THR A 98 22.00 3.45 9.20
CA THR A 98 23.38 3.03 9.52
C THR A 98 24.02 2.22 8.37
N LEU A 99 23.22 1.59 7.51
CA LEU A 99 23.70 0.91 6.30
C LEU A 99 24.35 1.88 5.29
N PHE A 100 24.05 3.19 5.37
CA PHE A 100 24.66 4.21 4.50
C PHE A 100 26.16 4.35 4.69
N GLN A 101 26.67 3.88 5.82
CA GLN A 101 28.09 3.93 6.14
C GLN A 101 28.89 2.87 5.36
N ASN A 102 28.21 1.88 4.76
CA ASN A 102 28.83 0.82 3.99
C ASN A 102 28.56 1.03 2.50
N THR A 103 29.62 1.16 1.69
CA THR A 103 29.51 1.38 0.24
C THR A 103 28.81 0.26 -0.51
N LEU A 104 28.81 -0.98 0.03
CA LEU A 104 28.07 -2.10 -0.55
C LEU A 104 26.55 -1.95 -0.41
N PHE A 105 26.09 -1.31 0.67
CA PHE A 105 24.67 -1.24 1.01
C PHE A 105 24.06 0.14 0.77
N ASP A 106 24.87 1.21 0.79
CA ASP A 106 24.42 2.60 0.76
C ASP A 106 23.37 2.89 -0.33
N ARG A 107 23.65 2.49 -1.58
CA ARG A 107 22.72 2.68 -2.70
C ARG A 107 21.38 1.98 -2.47
N HIS A 108 21.42 0.71 -2.03
CA HIS A 108 20.22 -0.10 -1.82
C HIS A 108 19.41 0.38 -0.62
N ALA A 109 20.08 0.70 0.49
CA ALA A 109 19.47 1.22 1.69
C ALA A 109 18.77 2.55 1.44
N ARG A 110 19.41 3.47 0.69
CA ARG A 110 18.82 4.77 0.33
C ARG A 110 17.59 4.59 -0.54
N LEU A 111 17.69 3.80 -1.61
CA LEU A 111 16.57 3.53 -2.50
C LEU A 111 15.39 2.93 -1.73
N TRP A 112 15.66 1.92 -0.90
CA TRP A 112 14.64 1.26 -0.09
C TRP A 112 13.98 2.23 0.90
N LEU A 113 14.76 3.04 1.63
CA LEU A 113 14.22 4.02 2.57
C LEU A 113 13.40 5.10 1.89
N THR A 114 13.87 5.65 0.77
CA THR A 114 13.13 6.64 -0.02
C THR A 114 11.80 6.07 -0.50
N GLN A 115 11.81 4.90 -1.12
CA GLN A 115 10.60 4.23 -1.60
C GLN A 115 9.66 3.84 -0.45
N PHE A 116 10.18 3.44 0.72
CA PHE A 116 9.39 3.15 1.90
C PHE A 116 8.60 4.37 2.39
N GLN A 117 9.26 5.53 2.39
CA GLN A 117 8.66 6.79 2.80
C GLN A 117 7.69 7.32 1.73
N GLU A 118 8.02 7.20 0.45
CA GLU A 118 7.16 7.59 -0.66
C GLU A 118 5.86 6.77 -0.73
N GLN A 119 5.93 5.45 -0.46
CA GLN A 119 4.72 4.62 -0.40
C GLN A 119 3.72 5.12 0.64
N ALA A 120 4.17 5.68 1.76
CA ALA A 120 3.27 6.28 2.75
C ALA A 120 2.59 7.57 2.26
N HIS A 121 3.18 8.28 1.29
CA HIS A 121 2.51 9.36 0.57
C HIS A 121 1.47 8.80 -0.43
N SER A 122 1.79 7.67 -1.07
CA SER A 122 0.91 6.98 -2.02
C SER A 122 -0.27 6.23 -1.38
N LEU A 123 -0.25 5.96 -0.06
CA LEU A 123 -1.43 5.46 0.68
C LEU A 123 -2.62 6.43 0.67
N ARG A 124 -2.42 7.68 0.22
CA ARG A 124 -3.47 8.65 -0.08
C ARG A 124 -4.18 8.37 -1.41
N THR A 125 -3.55 7.60 -2.28
CA THR A 125 -3.98 7.38 -3.66
C THR A 125 -4.87 6.15 -3.70
N ILE A 126 -6.15 6.36 -3.96
CA ILE A 126 -7.06 5.32 -4.45
C ILE A 126 -6.31 4.64 -5.60
N GLY A 127 -6.02 3.35 -5.47
CA GLY A 127 -5.16 2.64 -6.43
C GLY A 127 -5.54 2.94 -7.88
N ARG A 128 -4.54 2.90 -8.77
CA ARG A 128 -4.67 3.22 -10.19
C ARG A 128 -5.95 2.57 -10.74
N ARG A 129 -6.73 3.33 -11.52
CA ARG A 129 -7.94 2.80 -12.16
C ARG A 129 -7.63 2.61 -13.63
N VAL A 130 -7.90 1.42 -14.13
CA VAL A 130 -7.79 1.11 -15.56
C VAL A 130 -9.15 1.28 -16.18
N ARG A 131 -9.20 1.94 -17.34
CA ARG A 131 -10.44 2.07 -18.11
C ARG A 131 -10.55 0.88 -19.06
N LEU A 132 -11.62 0.11 -18.93
CA LEU A 132 -12.01 -0.92 -19.87
C LEU A 132 -13.04 -0.36 -20.84
N MET A 133 -12.84 -0.57 -22.13
CA MET A 133 -13.76 -0.17 -23.20
C MET A 133 -14.34 -1.44 -23.84
N GLU A 134 -15.66 -1.58 -23.82
CA GLU A 134 -16.34 -2.70 -24.46
C GLU A 134 -16.52 -2.48 -25.97
N PRO A 135 -16.67 -3.54 -26.77
CA PRO A 135 -16.93 -3.43 -28.21
C PRO A 135 -18.16 -2.58 -28.56
N GLY A 136 -19.15 -2.56 -27.66
CA GLY A 136 -20.38 -1.77 -27.80
C GLY A 136 -20.24 -0.29 -27.42
N GLY A 137 -19.03 0.18 -27.09
CA GLY A 137 -18.77 1.55 -26.63
C GLY A 137 -19.05 1.80 -25.15
N GLY A 138 -19.43 0.76 -24.39
CA GLY A 138 -19.51 0.80 -22.93
C GLY A 138 -18.14 1.03 -22.32
N SER A 139 -18.07 1.71 -21.16
CA SER A 139 -16.80 1.91 -20.46
C SER A 139 -16.92 1.66 -18.96
N HIS A 140 -15.91 1.02 -18.39
CA HIS A 140 -15.83 0.70 -16.98
C HIS A 140 -14.47 1.13 -16.44
N ASN A 141 -14.45 1.96 -15.40
CA ASN A 141 -13.21 2.19 -14.66
C ASN A 141 -13.15 1.19 -13.53
N ILE A 142 -12.17 0.28 -13.54
CA ILE A 142 -11.97 -0.68 -12.45
C ILE A 142 -10.65 -0.43 -11.74
N PRO A 143 -10.55 -0.72 -10.44
CA PRO A 143 -9.24 -0.69 -9.78
C PRO A 143 -8.30 -1.69 -10.45
N GLU A 144 -7.06 -1.29 -10.65
CA GLU A 144 -6.02 -2.10 -11.31
C GLU A 144 -5.87 -3.48 -10.64
N HIS A 145 -5.92 -3.54 -9.31
CA HIS A 145 -5.86 -4.80 -8.57
C HIS A 145 -7.04 -5.75 -8.85
N VAL A 146 -8.22 -5.23 -9.25
CA VAL A 146 -9.37 -6.06 -9.65
C VAL A 146 -9.14 -6.62 -11.05
N LEU A 147 -8.61 -5.80 -11.97
CA LEU A 147 -8.20 -6.26 -13.30
C LEU A 147 -7.18 -7.40 -13.20
N TYR A 148 -6.19 -7.27 -12.32
CA TYR A 148 -5.16 -8.30 -12.15
C TYR A 148 -5.66 -9.58 -11.47
N ARG A 149 -6.69 -9.49 -10.62
CA ARG A 149 -7.26 -10.67 -9.95
C ARG A 149 -8.23 -11.45 -10.84
N ALA A 150 -9.01 -10.77 -11.67
CA ALA A 150 -10.12 -11.38 -12.40
C ALA A 150 -10.01 -11.28 -13.94
N GLY A 151 -9.00 -10.57 -14.46
CA GLY A 151 -8.93 -10.15 -15.87
C GLY A 151 -7.67 -10.57 -16.61
N GLN A 152 -7.08 -11.75 -16.34
CA GLN A 152 -5.91 -12.20 -17.12
C GLN A 152 -6.21 -12.33 -18.61
N ARG A 153 -7.34 -12.93 -18.98
CA ARG A 153 -7.77 -13.01 -20.39
C ARG A 153 -7.93 -11.63 -21.00
N ILE A 154 -8.33 -10.63 -20.21
CA ILE A 154 -8.35 -9.24 -20.65
C ILE A 154 -6.92 -8.80 -20.96
N LEU A 155 -5.95 -9.07 -20.09
CA LEU A 155 -4.54 -8.68 -20.27
C LEU A 155 -3.83 -9.45 -21.40
N GLU A 156 -4.22 -10.69 -21.68
CA GLU A 156 -3.63 -11.56 -22.72
C GLU A 156 -4.28 -11.37 -24.09
N GLU A 157 -5.62 -11.27 -24.14
CA GLU A 157 -6.37 -11.21 -25.39
C GLU A 157 -6.58 -9.77 -25.87
N CYS A 158 -6.51 -8.78 -24.97
CA CYS A 158 -6.84 -7.39 -25.30
C CYS A 158 -5.60 -6.49 -25.27
N GLY A 159 -5.48 -5.60 -26.25
CA GLY A 159 -4.43 -4.60 -26.29
C GLY A 159 -4.70 -3.44 -25.31
N SER A 160 -3.64 -2.97 -24.65
CA SER A 160 -3.68 -1.70 -23.91
C SER A 160 -3.22 -0.54 -24.79
N THR A 161 -3.87 0.60 -24.61
CA THR A 161 -3.48 1.88 -25.18
C THR A 161 -3.48 2.92 -24.05
N PHE A 162 -2.91 4.10 -24.30
CA PHE A 162 -2.95 5.19 -23.34
C PHE A 162 -3.75 6.34 -23.93
N ASN A 163 -4.63 6.95 -23.12
CA ASN A 163 -5.36 8.13 -23.55
C ASN A 163 -4.46 9.39 -23.50
N GLU A 164 -5.00 10.53 -23.93
CA GLU A 164 -4.30 11.82 -23.92
C GLU A 164 -3.87 12.29 -22.51
N GLN A 165 -4.46 11.72 -21.46
CA GLN A 165 -4.16 12.00 -20.05
C GLN A 165 -3.08 11.06 -19.48
N GLY A 166 -2.60 10.09 -20.28
CA GLY A 166 -1.65 9.07 -19.84
C GLY A 166 -2.29 7.93 -19.04
N ASP A 167 -3.61 7.85 -18.97
CA ASP A 167 -4.30 6.73 -18.34
C ASP A 167 -4.35 5.54 -19.29
N GLU A 168 -4.15 4.35 -18.73
CA GLU A 168 -4.24 3.10 -19.46
C GLU A 168 -5.71 2.74 -19.77
N VAL A 169 -5.94 2.43 -21.04
CA VAL A 169 -7.23 2.04 -21.60
C VAL A 169 -7.08 0.70 -22.29
N ILE A 170 -7.83 -0.30 -21.83
CA ILE A 170 -7.85 -1.64 -22.44
C ILE A 170 -9.12 -1.79 -23.28
N GLN A 171 -8.94 -2.11 -24.55
CA GLN A 171 -10.04 -2.35 -25.49
C GLN A 171 -10.43 -3.82 -25.44
N LEU A 172 -11.55 -4.11 -24.80
CA LEU A 172 -12.05 -5.47 -24.67
C LEU A 172 -12.57 -5.97 -26.02
N ASN A 173 -12.18 -7.19 -26.40
CA ASN A 173 -12.73 -7.84 -27.60
C ASN A 173 -14.15 -8.40 -27.40
N LYS A 174 -14.59 -8.53 -26.13
CA LYS A 174 -15.87 -9.13 -25.70
C LYS A 174 -16.43 -8.33 -24.52
N PRO A 175 -17.72 -8.47 -24.18
CA PRO A 175 -18.28 -7.82 -22.98
C PRO A 175 -17.54 -8.23 -21.71
N LEU A 176 -17.46 -7.33 -20.71
CA LEU A 176 -16.75 -7.58 -19.46
C LEU A 176 -17.26 -8.82 -18.73
N ASP A 177 -18.58 -9.05 -18.75
CA ASP A 177 -19.23 -10.20 -18.13
C ASP A 177 -18.72 -11.55 -18.67
N TYR A 178 -18.30 -11.60 -19.94
CA TYR A 178 -17.69 -12.80 -20.54
C TYR A 178 -16.37 -13.15 -19.84
N TYR A 179 -15.56 -12.14 -19.50
CA TYR A 179 -14.29 -12.35 -18.82
C TYR A 179 -14.48 -12.66 -17.33
N LEU A 180 -15.51 -12.10 -16.71
CA LEU A 180 -15.81 -12.32 -15.28
C LEU A 180 -16.42 -13.69 -14.99
N ALA A 181 -17.13 -14.31 -15.96
CA ALA A 181 -17.81 -15.59 -15.77
C ALA A 181 -16.88 -16.79 -15.53
N GLU A 182 -15.61 -16.73 -15.91
CA GLU A 182 -14.62 -17.82 -15.77
C GLU A 182 -13.45 -17.48 -14.82
N ALA A 183 -13.49 -16.31 -14.17
CA ALA A 183 -12.40 -15.74 -13.39
C ALA A 183 -11.95 -16.59 -12.17
N ASP A 184 -12.74 -17.60 -11.76
CA ASP A 184 -12.39 -18.48 -10.65
C ASP A 184 -11.27 -19.49 -10.95
N SER A 185 -10.90 -19.68 -12.23
CA SER A 185 -10.04 -20.81 -12.63
C SER A 185 -8.58 -20.47 -12.93
N TYR A 186 -8.21 -19.19 -13.09
CA TYR A 186 -6.88 -18.83 -13.59
C TYR A 186 -6.37 -17.53 -12.96
N GLN A 187 -5.34 -17.64 -12.11
CA GLN A 187 -4.67 -16.52 -11.45
C GLN A 187 -3.28 -16.28 -12.08
N PRO A 188 -3.04 -15.16 -12.78
CA PRO A 188 -1.74 -14.84 -13.34
C PRO A 188 -0.71 -14.62 -12.25
N ARG A 189 0.47 -15.20 -12.46
CA ARG A 189 1.60 -15.10 -11.53
C ARG A 189 2.60 -14.06 -12.03
N ARG A 190 2.32 -12.76 -11.81
CA ARG A 190 3.35 -11.73 -12.08
C ARG A 190 4.51 -11.92 -11.09
N ALA A 191 5.71 -12.14 -11.60
CA ALA A 191 6.92 -12.15 -10.80
C ALA A 191 7.14 -10.74 -10.23
N LYS A 192 7.10 -10.59 -8.91
CA LYS A 192 7.30 -9.30 -8.25
C LYS A 192 8.77 -9.17 -7.88
N ARG A 193 9.41 -8.08 -8.30
CA ARG A 193 10.78 -7.74 -7.86
C ARG A 193 10.69 -6.95 -6.57
N LEU A 194 11.14 -7.55 -5.46
CA LEU A 194 11.08 -6.91 -4.15
C LEU A 194 12.37 -6.14 -3.87
N LEU A 195 12.21 -4.94 -3.32
CA LEU A 195 13.34 -4.13 -2.88
C LEU A 195 13.81 -4.55 -1.47
N PHE A 196 15.12 -4.53 -1.27
CA PHE A 196 15.77 -4.82 0.01
C PHE A 196 16.77 -3.72 0.37
N PRO A 197 17.00 -3.45 1.67
CA PRO A 197 17.92 -2.39 2.10
C PRO A 197 19.40 -2.76 1.92
N HIS A 198 19.73 -4.03 1.63
CA HIS A 198 21.11 -4.54 1.65
C HIS A 198 21.53 -5.23 0.33
N LYS A 199 20.61 -5.37 -0.64
CA LYS A 199 20.89 -6.06 -1.90
C LYS A 199 20.02 -5.54 -3.04
N SER A 200 20.43 -5.90 -4.25
CA SER A 200 19.65 -5.68 -5.47
C SER A 200 18.24 -6.30 -5.38
N PRO A 201 17.27 -5.78 -6.15
CA PRO A 201 15.91 -6.31 -6.16
C PRO A 201 15.91 -7.80 -6.49
N ASP A 202 15.20 -8.58 -5.68
CA ASP A 202 15.12 -10.03 -5.84
C ASP A 202 13.74 -10.43 -6.39
N VAL A 203 13.72 -11.42 -7.27
CA VAL A 203 12.48 -11.85 -7.90
C VAL A 203 11.80 -12.87 -7.00
N VAL A 204 10.60 -12.56 -6.55
CA VAL A 204 9.79 -13.54 -5.83
C VAL A 204 8.96 -14.31 -6.84
N PRO A 205 9.17 -15.63 -6.96
CA PRO A 205 8.22 -16.46 -7.68
C PRO A 205 6.89 -16.30 -6.97
N ASN A 206 5.87 -15.85 -7.70
CA ASN A 206 4.54 -15.58 -7.18
C ASN A 206 3.86 -16.91 -6.84
N ARG A 207 4.30 -17.53 -5.73
CA ARG A 207 3.67 -18.68 -5.11
C ARG A 207 2.45 -18.15 -4.41
N ASP A 208 1.28 -18.33 -5.03
CA ASP A 208 -0.05 -18.19 -4.43
C ASP A 208 -0.08 -17.24 -3.22
N SER A 209 0.34 -15.97 -3.36
CA SER A 209 0.21 -15.02 -2.25
C SER A 209 -1.25 -14.61 -2.19
N ARG A 210 -2.06 -15.50 -1.61
CA ARG A 210 -3.50 -15.32 -1.42
C ARG A 210 -3.76 -14.15 -0.47
N SER A 211 -2.75 -13.73 0.32
CA SER A 211 -2.81 -12.64 1.27
C SER A 211 -1.58 -11.71 1.27
N ASP A 212 -1.76 -10.47 1.75
CA ASP A 212 -0.66 -9.53 2.06
C ASP A 212 0.35 -10.13 3.06
N ASP A 213 -0.11 -11.05 3.91
CA ASP A 213 0.70 -11.66 4.97
C ASP A 213 1.73 -12.65 4.40
N ASP A 214 1.37 -13.40 3.35
CA ASP A 214 2.29 -14.30 2.66
C ASP A 214 3.43 -13.54 1.99
N LEU A 215 3.14 -12.35 1.46
CA LEU A 215 4.13 -11.48 0.83
C LEU A 215 5.11 -10.89 1.86
N VAL A 216 4.59 -10.45 3.01
CA VAL A 216 5.40 -9.95 4.13
C VAL A 216 6.31 -11.05 4.68
N GLN A 217 5.78 -12.27 4.84
CA GLN A 217 6.55 -13.40 5.31
C GLN A 217 7.65 -13.77 4.31
N SER A 218 7.32 -13.84 3.01
CA SER A 218 8.29 -14.11 1.95
C SER A 218 9.40 -13.07 1.91
N TRP A 219 9.05 -11.78 2.05
CA TRP A 219 10.04 -10.70 2.14
C TRP A 219 10.94 -10.87 3.36
N CYS A 220 10.37 -11.20 4.53
CA CYS A 220 11.15 -11.43 5.75
C CYS A 220 12.11 -12.62 5.61
N ASP A 221 11.68 -13.70 4.98
CA ASP A 221 12.51 -14.89 4.80
C ASP A 221 13.70 -14.60 3.89
N MET A 222 13.49 -13.85 2.79
CA MET A 222 14.58 -13.43 1.91
C MET A 222 15.47 -12.33 2.48
N LEU A 223 14.95 -11.53 3.42
CA LEU A 223 15.79 -10.58 4.16
C LEU A 223 16.84 -11.32 5.00
N VAL A 224 16.50 -12.51 5.52
CA VAL A 224 17.37 -13.34 6.39
C VAL A 224 18.29 -14.26 5.56
N ASP A 225 18.46 -13.99 4.26
CA ASP A 225 19.37 -14.73 3.41
C ASP A 225 20.77 -14.85 4.05
N LYS A 226 21.15 -16.10 4.35
CA LYS A 226 22.39 -16.44 5.07
C LYS A 226 23.59 -16.52 4.13
N SER A 227 23.45 -16.07 2.89
CA SER A 227 24.51 -16.09 1.89
C SER A 227 24.87 -14.69 1.40
N GLY A 228 26.08 -14.54 0.87
CA GLY A 228 26.56 -13.32 0.20
C GLY A 228 26.38 -12.04 1.03
N ALA A 229 25.81 -11.02 0.38
CA ALA A 229 25.58 -9.69 0.96
C ALA A 229 24.63 -9.71 2.18
N GLY A 230 23.66 -10.65 2.22
CA GLY A 230 22.73 -10.79 3.34
C GLY A 230 23.44 -11.19 4.64
N ALA A 231 24.32 -12.19 4.57
CA ALA A 231 25.12 -12.61 5.72
C ALA A 231 26.00 -11.47 6.27
N VAL A 232 26.65 -10.71 5.38
CA VAL A 232 27.50 -9.57 5.77
C VAL A 232 26.68 -8.48 6.44
N ALA A 233 25.50 -8.16 5.89
CA ALA A 233 24.61 -7.14 6.45
C ALA A 233 24.12 -7.53 7.86
N TRP A 234 23.70 -8.78 8.07
CA TRP A 234 23.28 -9.27 9.39
C TRP A 234 24.41 -9.35 10.40
N GLN A 235 25.64 -9.62 9.95
CA GLN A 235 26.80 -9.67 10.84
C GLN A 235 27.28 -8.29 11.26
N GLN A 236 27.34 -7.33 10.33
CA GLN A 236 27.90 -5.99 10.57
C GLN A 236 26.85 -4.99 11.07
N TYR A 237 25.59 -5.12 10.64
CA TYR A 237 24.50 -4.20 10.94
C TYR A 237 23.22 -4.92 11.39
N PRO A 238 23.28 -5.78 12.43
CA PRO A 238 22.13 -6.56 12.88
C PRO A 238 20.92 -5.69 13.27
N ASP A 239 21.17 -4.56 13.94
CA ASP A 239 20.11 -3.63 14.35
C ASP A 239 19.40 -2.98 13.16
N ALA A 240 20.14 -2.67 12.09
CA ALA A 240 19.57 -2.09 10.87
C ALA A 240 18.68 -3.09 10.13
N MET A 241 19.15 -4.32 10.02
CA MET A 241 18.43 -5.42 9.38
C MET A 241 17.16 -5.78 10.16
N GLN A 242 17.26 -5.87 11.49
CA GLN A 242 16.11 -6.08 12.36
C GLN A 242 15.12 -4.91 12.28
N ALA A 243 15.61 -3.66 12.24
CA ALA A 243 14.76 -2.49 12.09
C ALA A 243 13.98 -2.49 10.76
N ALA A 244 14.64 -2.86 9.65
CA ALA A 244 13.97 -3.01 8.35
C ALA A 244 12.89 -4.09 8.39
N ARG A 245 13.18 -5.25 9.01
CA ARG A 245 12.21 -6.31 9.23
C ARG A 245 10.98 -5.82 9.99
N GLU A 246 11.21 -5.16 11.12
CA GLU A 246 10.12 -4.67 11.96
C GLU A 246 9.30 -3.60 11.25
N LEU A 247 9.93 -2.71 10.48
CA LEU A 247 9.19 -1.74 9.66
C LEU A 247 8.21 -2.44 8.73
N VAL A 248 8.64 -3.44 7.96
CA VAL A 248 7.78 -4.18 7.02
C VAL A 248 6.69 -4.98 7.76
N VAL A 249 7.01 -5.66 8.86
CA VAL A 249 6.02 -6.44 9.63
C VAL A 249 4.94 -5.54 10.24
N LEU A 250 5.33 -4.39 10.79
CA LEU A 250 4.42 -3.48 11.48
C LEU A 250 3.54 -2.71 10.51
N THR A 251 4.07 -2.30 9.36
CA THR A 251 3.32 -1.51 8.36
C THR A 251 2.66 -2.38 7.29
N ARG A 252 3.11 -3.63 7.13
CA ARG A 252 2.80 -4.53 6.02
C ARG A 252 3.15 -3.92 4.65
N LEU A 253 4.08 -2.96 4.60
CA LEU A 253 4.55 -2.35 3.35
C LEU A 253 5.72 -3.15 2.80
N VAL A 254 5.49 -3.82 1.69
CA VAL A 254 6.52 -4.48 0.90
C VAL A 254 6.73 -3.68 -0.38
N LEU A 255 7.98 -3.28 -0.61
CA LEU A 255 8.34 -2.40 -1.72
C LEU A 255 8.65 -3.19 -2.98
N LEU A 256 8.11 -2.72 -4.10
CA LEU A 256 8.29 -3.28 -5.43
C LEU A 256 9.21 -2.38 -6.25
N ASP A 257 10.02 -2.99 -7.12
CA ASP A 257 10.74 -2.26 -8.15
C ASP A 257 9.82 -2.04 -9.37
N GLU A 258 9.32 -0.82 -9.53
CA GLU A 258 8.42 -0.42 -10.63
C GLU A 258 9.10 -0.44 -12.01
N THR A 259 10.44 -0.47 -12.06
CA THR A 259 11.18 -0.48 -13.34
C THR A 259 11.40 -1.87 -13.93
N GLY A 260 11.08 -2.94 -13.20
CA GLY A 260 11.32 -4.33 -13.59
C GLY A 260 10.05 -5.13 -13.85
N GLU A 261 9.00 -4.46 -14.28
CA GLU A 261 7.71 -5.03 -14.63
C GLU A 261 7.82 -5.94 -15.87
N GLY A 262 7.96 -7.25 -15.65
CA GLY A 262 7.92 -8.27 -16.70
C GLY A 262 6.85 -9.33 -16.44
N TRP A 263 6.33 -9.92 -17.51
CA TRP A 263 5.39 -11.03 -17.47
C TRP A 263 6.18 -12.35 -17.45
N ASP A 264 6.07 -13.12 -16.37
CA ASP A 264 6.53 -14.50 -16.37
C ASP A 264 5.46 -15.36 -17.05
N THR A 265 5.51 -15.34 -18.38
CA THR A 265 4.83 -16.37 -19.18
C THR A 265 5.64 -17.65 -18.96
N GLY A 266 5.05 -18.84 -18.90
CA GLY A 266 5.80 -20.10 -18.66
C GLY A 266 6.95 -20.43 -19.66
N PHE A 267 7.34 -19.49 -20.52
CA PHE A 267 8.45 -19.48 -21.47
C PHE A 267 9.55 -18.47 -21.14
N GLY A 268 9.44 -17.72 -20.03
CA GLY A 268 10.41 -16.71 -19.58
C GLY A 268 9.79 -15.33 -19.33
N ILE A 269 10.64 -14.42 -18.85
CA ILE A 269 10.31 -13.02 -18.53
C ILE A 269 10.23 -12.23 -19.84
N ILE A 270 9.06 -11.64 -20.13
CA ILE A 270 8.86 -10.63 -21.19
C ILE A 270 8.74 -9.25 -20.56
#